data_AF-A0A9P3LDH8-F1
#
_entry.id   AF-A0A9P3LDH8-F1
#
_cell.length_a   1.000
_cell.length_b   1.000
_cell.length_c   1.000
_cell.angle_alpha   90.00
_cell.angle_beta   90.00
_cell.angle_gamma   90.00
#
_symmetry.space_group_name_H-M   'P 1'
#
loop_
_entity.id
_entity.type
_entity.pdbx_description
1 polymer ?
#
loop_
_entity_poly.entity_id
_entity_poly.type
_entity_poly.pdbx_seq_one_letter_code
_entity_poly.pdbx_strand_id
1 'polypeptide(L)'
;MDSSPFSAYIKVAVLIIASICTHISFISPTSNPPLEERAKYAEKRKSFFGDDGLSATHSTCAMTYIFHLVSAFHALAILSALALPIPQAFRELLPEGVGSPTLSYELLLGFGLLAIGTIIRILSYRALDRFFTFYLAIREGHRLVTTGPYSIVRHPSYTGGYLGVIGLSLIHLGPGSTFAELHLWYTTLGRIAGMCQCAAVFYVVWTIYVRMPKEDAVLRERFGDEWQAWAKRTPYKLLPGVY
;
A
#
# COMPACT_ATOMS: atom_id res chain seq x y z
N MET A 1 18.19 8.18 19.89
CA MET A 1 18.09 9.61 19.55
C MET A 1 17.12 10.21 20.56
N ASP A 2 17.54 11.23 21.30
CA ASP A 2 16.76 11.81 22.40
C ASP A 2 15.39 12.34 21.95
N SER A 3 14.36 12.08 22.75
CA SER A 3 12.98 12.52 22.52
C SER A 3 12.85 14.01 22.83
N SER A 4 12.94 14.84 21.80
CA SER A 4 12.66 16.28 21.90
C SER A 4 11.23 16.58 21.45
N PRO A 5 10.62 17.70 21.90
CA PRO A 5 9.34 18.15 21.34
C PRO A 5 9.38 18.26 19.80
N PHE A 6 10.55 18.62 19.25
CA PHE A 6 10.78 18.70 17.81
C PHE A 6 10.66 17.35 17.08
N SER A 7 11.23 16.26 17.63
CA SER A 7 11.12 14.92 17.03
C SER A 7 9.69 14.41 17.01
N ALA A 8 8.89 14.83 17.98
CA ALA A 8 7.48 14.48 18.05
C ALA A 8 6.64 15.15 16.95
N TYR A 9 6.86 16.43 16.65
CA TYR A 9 6.23 17.09 15.50
C TYR A 9 6.62 16.46 14.16
N ILE A 10 7.91 16.08 13.99
CA ILE A 10 8.36 15.38 12.78
C ILE A 10 7.60 14.05 12.64
N LYS A 11 7.45 13.28 13.72
CA LYS A 11 6.74 11.99 13.64
C LYS A 11 5.27 12.19 13.25
N VAL A 12 4.59 13.18 13.82
CA VAL A 12 3.22 13.53 13.42
C VAL A 12 3.15 13.86 11.92
N ALA A 13 4.09 14.67 11.41
CA ALA A 13 4.15 14.98 9.98
C ALA A 13 4.38 13.71 9.13
N VAL A 14 5.29 12.83 9.54
CA VAL A 14 5.55 11.54 8.88
C VAL A 14 4.30 10.67 8.83
N LEU A 15 3.55 10.55 9.94
CA LEU A 15 2.31 9.76 10.00
C LEU A 15 1.22 10.33 9.08
N ILE A 16 1.09 11.65 9.01
CA ILE A 16 0.13 12.33 8.12
C ILE A 16 0.51 12.11 6.65
N ILE A 17 1.78 12.34 6.29
CA ILE A 17 2.24 12.16 4.90
C ILE A 17 2.16 10.69 4.50
N ALA A 18 2.56 9.77 5.38
CA ALA A 18 2.42 8.32 5.15
C ALA A 18 0.96 7.93 4.91
N SER A 19 0.02 8.53 5.67
CA SER A 19 -1.41 8.36 5.45
C SER A 19 -1.82 8.83 4.04
N ILE A 20 -1.41 10.03 3.61
CA ILE A 20 -1.69 10.53 2.25
C ILE A 20 -1.09 9.61 1.17
N CYS A 21 0.19 9.23 1.32
CA CYS A 21 0.89 8.31 0.42
C CYS A 21 0.17 6.96 0.29
N THR A 22 -0.32 6.42 1.41
CA THR A 22 -1.09 5.17 1.46
C THR A 22 -2.39 5.31 0.69
N HIS A 23 -3.13 6.40 0.92
CA HIS A 23 -4.39 6.65 0.21
C HIS A 23 -4.18 6.68 -1.31
N ILE A 24 -3.21 7.48 -1.77
CA ILE A 24 -2.85 7.57 -3.20
C ILE A 24 -2.43 6.20 -3.73
N SER A 25 -1.64 5.46 -2.95
CA SER A 25 -1.06 4.20 -3.40
C SER A 25 -2.06 3.06 -3.46
N PHE A 26 -3.13 3.06 -2.67
CA PHE A 26 -3.98 1.87 -2.52
C PHE A 26 -5.46 2.11 -2.84
N ILE A 27 -5.84 3.35 -3.13
CA ILE A 27 -7.15 3.71 -3.69
C ILE A 27 -7.01 3.97 -5.19
N SER A 28 -7.92 3.41 -5.98
CA SER A 28 -7.87 3.54 -7.45
C SER A 28 -8.15 4.99 -7.85
N PRO A 29 -7.31 5.62 -8.70
CA PRO A 29 -7.56 6.97 -9.20
C PRO A 29 -8.70 7.03 -10.23
N THR A 30 -9.08 5.89 -10.79
CA THR A 30 -10.11 5.76 -11.81
C THR A 30 -11.32 4.99 -11.28
N SER A 31 -12.50 5.26 -11.82
CA SER A 31 -13.70 4.45 -11.60
C SER A 31 -13.45 2.99 -11.98
N ASN A 32 -14.15 2.09 -11.30
CA ASN A 32 -14.06 0.67 -11.61
C ASN A 32 -14.63 0.39 -13.02
N PRO A 33 -14.04 -0.54 -13.81
CA PRO A 33 -14.53 -0.87 -15.16
C PRO A 33 -16.02 -1.27 -15.17
N PRO A 34 -16.79 -1.08 -16.24
CA PRO A 34 -18.15 -1.61 -16.36
C PRO A 34 -18.23 -3.12 -16.09
N LEU A 35 -19.37 -3.62 -15.61
CA LEU A 35 -19.54 -5.04 -15.29
C LEU A 35 -19.30 -5.95 -16.50
N GLU A 36 -19.66 -5.52 -17.71
CA GLU A 36 -19.44 -6.26 -18.95
C GLU A 36 -17.95 -6.46 -19.25
N GLU A 37 -17.14 -5.40 -19.15
CA GLU A 37 -15.68 -5.49 -19.28
C GLU A 37 -15.07 -6.39 -18.21
N ARG A 38 -15.66 -6.40 -17.00
CA ARG A 38 -15.23 -7.26 -15.91
C ARG A 38 -15.58 -8.73 -16.17
N ALA A 39 -16.75 -9.02 -16.72
CA ALA A 39 -17.30 -10.36 -16.91
C ALA A 39 -16.47 -11.17 -17.92
N LYS A 40 -15.95 -10.51 -18.96
CA LYS A 40 -15.13 -11.14 -20.03
C LYS A 40 -13.91 -11.90 -19.51
N TYR A 41 -13.39 -11.53 -18.34
CA TYR A 41 -12.22 -12.13 -17.72
C TYR A 41 -12.52 -12.73 -16.33
N ALA A 42 -13.79 -12.95 -15.98
CA ALA A 42 -14.20 -13.45 -14.66
C ALA A 42 -13.55 -14.81 -14.31
N GLU A 43 -13.56 -15.77 -15.23
CA GLU A 43 -12.92 -17.08 -15.04
C GLU A 43 -11.41 -16.98 -14.79
N LYS A 44 -10.72 -16.06 -15.48
CA LYS A 44 -9.29 -15.79 -15.28
C LYS A 44 -9.03 -15.01 -13.98
N ARG A 45 -10.05 -14.31 -13.45
CA ARG A 45 -9.97 -13.49 -12.24
C ARG A 45 -10.09 -14.28 -10.96
N LYS A 46 -10.78 -15.44 -10.97
CA LYS A 46 -11.04 -16.27 -9.79
C LYS A 46 -9.86 -16.23 -8.81
N SER A 47 -10.10 -15.55 -7.69
CA SER A 47 -9.21 -15.49 -6.54
C SER A 47 -9.34 -16.78 -5.74
N PHE A 48 -8.31 -17.12 -4.97
CA PHE A 48 -8.39 -18.22 -4.01
C PHE A 48 -9.53 -18.04 -3.00
N PHE A 49 -9.93 -16.79 -2.71
CA PHE A 49 -11.05 -16.47 -1.81
C PHE A 49 -12.38 -16.15 -2.54
N GLY A 50 -12.50 -16.45 -3.83
CA GLY A 50 -13.71 -16.21 -4.62
C GLY A 50 -13.91 -14.76 -5.07
N ASP A 51 -14.85 -14.56 -5.99
CA ASP A 51 -15.21 -13.23 -6.55
C ASP A 51 -16.20 -12.45 -5.65
N ASP A 52 -16.94 -13.16 -4.78
CA ASP A 52 -17.96 -12.61 -3.86
C ASP A 52 -17.44 -12.38 -2.41
N GLY A 53 -16.16 -12.72 -2.15
CA GLY A 53 -15.51 -12.53 -0.85
C GLY A 53 -14.87 -11.14 -0.67
N LEU A 54 -13.99 -11.00 0.33
CA LEU A 54 -13.09 -9.85 0.48
C LEU A 54 -12.15 -9.80 -0.74
N SER A 55 -12.62 -9.24 -1.86
CA SER A 55 -11.82 -9.12 -3.08
C SER A 55 -10.51 -8.44 -2.71
N ALA A 56 -9.42 -8.74 -3.43
CA ALA A 56 -8.13 -8.12 -3.14
C ALA A 56 -8.22 -6.58 -3.07
N THR A 57 -9.09 -5.98 -3.90
CA THR A 57 -9.42 -4.55 -3.86
C THR A 57 -10.11 -4.15 -2.56
N HIS A 58 -11.19 -4.83 -2.15
CA HIS A 58 -11.91 -4.53 -0.91
C HIS A 58 -11.01 -4.71 0.32
N SER A 59 -10.20 -5.77 0.33
CA SER A 59 -9.22 -6.05 1.38
C SER A 59 -8.19 -4.92 1.47
N THR A 60 -7.64 -4.50 0.32
CA THR A 60 -6.67 -3.41 0.22
C THR A 60 -7.25 -2.08 0.71
N CYS A 61 -8.51 -1.77 0.34
CA CYS A 61 -9.20 -0.58 0.83
C CYS A 61 -9.45 -0.66 2.35
N ALA A 62 -9.97 -1.78 2.85
CA ALA A 62 -10.22 -1.97 4.28
C ALA A 62 -8.93 -1.82 5.10
N MET A 63 -7.83 -2.44 4.65
CA MET A 63 -6.51 -2.26 5.26
C MET A 63 -6.08 -0.81 5.29
N THR A 64 -6.22 -0.10 4.16
CA THR A 64 -5.86 1.32 4.04
C THR A 64 -6.56 2.17 5.09
N TYR A 65 -7.87 1.95 5.31
CA TYR A 65 -8.60 2.66 6.35
C TYR A 65 -8.18 2.27 7.78
N ILE A 66 -7.88 0.99 8.03
CA ILE A 66 -7.32 0.57 9.32
C ILE A 66 -5.98 1.28 9.59
N PHE A 67 -5.09 1.37 8.59
CA PHE A 67 -3.84 2.11 8.70
C PHE A 67 -4.08 3.60 8.98
N HIS A 68 -5.04 4.25 8.29
CA HIS A 68 -5.40 5.64 8.56
C HIS A 68 -5.87 5.84 10.00
N LEU A 69 -6.75 4.97 10.51
CA LEU A 69 -7.25 5.05 11.87
C LEU A 69 -6.14 4.90 12.91
N VAL A 70 -5.25 3.92 12.71
CA VAL A 70 -4.10 3.69 13.61
C VAL A 70 -3.13 4.87 13.58
N SER A 71 -2.80 5.40 12.39
CA SER A 71 -1.93 6.59 12.25
C SER A 71 -2.56 7.84 12.85
N ALA A 72 -3.87 8.06 12.65
CA ALA A 72 -4.58 9.20 13.20
C ALA A 72 -4.63 9.13 14.73
N PHE A 73 -4.94 7.96 15.28
CA PHE A 73 -4.92 7.74 16.73
C PHE A 73 -3.53 8.01 17.31
N HIS A 74 -2.47 7.51 16.69
CA HIS A 74 -1.11 7.74 17.14
C HIS A 74 -0.71 9.22 17.08
N ALA A 75 -1.00 9.91 15.97
CA ALA A 75 -0.72 11.33 15.83
C ALA A 75 -1.47 12.16 16.89
N LEU A 76 -2.74 11.84 17.14
CA LEU A 76 -3.53 12.47 18.19
C LEU A 76 -2.95 12.21 19.58
N ALA A 77 -2.48 10.99 19.85
CA ALA A 77 -1.88 10.60 21.12
C ALA A 77 -0.54 11.31 21.39
N ILE A 78 0.25 11.59 20.35
CA ILE A 78 1.47 12.41 20.44
C ILE A 78 1.11 13.88 20.72
N LEU A 79 0.19 14.48 19.94
CA LEU A 79 -0.22 15.88 20.09
C LEU A 79 -0.88 16.15 21.46
N SER A 80 -1.70 15.19 21.90
CA SER A 80 -2.25 15.02 23.24
C SER A 80 -1.23 15.24 24.35
N ALA A 81 -0.07 14.59 24.21
CA ALA A 81 0.96 14.62 25.23
C ALA A 81 1.84 15.89 25.15
N LEU A 82 1.96 16.52 23.97
CA LEU A 82 2.79 17.71 23.77
C LEU A 82 2.13 19.04 24.17
N ALA A 83 0.82 19.21 23.98
CA ALA A 83 0.20 20.53 24.20
C ALA A 83 -1.34 20.60 24.25
N LEU A 84 -2.10 19.51 24.08
CA LEU A 84 -3.56 19.58 24.17
C LEU A 84 -4.06 19.30 25.60
N PRO A 85 -4.99 20.10 26.16
CA PRO A 85 -5.61 19.84 27.45
C PRO A 85 -6.62 18.71 27.31
N ILE A 86 -6.14 17.47 27.17
CA ILE A 86 -7.01 16.30 27.21
C ILE A 86 -7.32 15.98 28.67
N PRO A 87 -8.57 15.63 29.02
CA PRO A 87 -8.92 15.21 30.38
C PRO A 87 -7.93 14.19 30.94
N GLN A 88 -7.55 14.36 32.21
CA GLN A 88 -6.56 13.51 32.88
C GLN A 88 -6.90 12.01 32.80
N ALA A 89 -8.19 11.68 32.85
CA ALA A 89 -8.71 10.32 32.63
C ALA A 89 -8.28 9.70 31.29
N PHE A 90 -8.13 10.49 30.23
CA PHE A 90 -7.64 10.00 28.93
C PHE A 90 -6.12 9.82 28.91
N ARG A 91 -5.37 10.64 29.65
CA ARG A 91 -3.90 10.47 29.78
C ARG A 91 -3.53 9.21 30.53
N GLU A 92 -4.30 8.84 31.55
CA GLU A 92 -4.11 7.59 32.31
C GLU A 92 -4.42 6.34 31.48
N LEU A 93 -5.18 6.47 30.39
CA LEU A 93 -5.44 5.41 29.42
C LEU A 93 -4.32 5.27 28.36
N LEU A 94 -3.41 6.25 28.27
CA LEU A 94 -2.30 6.19 27.31
C LEU A 94 -1.14 5.36 27.88
N PRO A 95 -0.54 4.48 27.06
CA PRO A 95 0.71 3.81 27.41
C PRO A 95 1.81 4.79 27.83
N GLU A 96 2.66 4.37 28.78
CA GLU A 96 3.87 5.11 29.11
C GLU A 96 4.74 5.33 27.86
N GLY A 97 5.24 6.55 27.65
CA GLY A 97 6.14 6.89 26.54
C GLY A 97 5.48 7.48 25.28
N VAL A 98 4.14 7.49 25.17
CA VAL A 98 3.40 8.07 24.03
C VAL A 98 3.73 9.56 23.79
N GLY A 99 4.10 10.30 24.84
CA GLY A 99 4.51 11.71 24.76
C GLY A 99 5.96 11.97 24.39
N SER A 100 6.75 10.93 24.21
CA SER A 100 8.17 11.01 23.84
C SER A 100 8.47 10.11 22.65
N PRO A 101 7.76 10.31 21.52
CA PRO A 101 7.90 9.43 20.36
C PRO A 101 9.32 9.48 19.80
N THR A 102 9.79 8.33 19.33
CA THR A 102 11.11 8.20 18.73
C THR A 102 11.01 8.23 17.21
N LEU A 103 11.98 8.88 16.56
CA LEU A 103 12.20 8.74 15.13
C LEU A 103 13.10 7.53 14.90
N SER A 104 12.52 6.34 14.95
CA SER A 104 13.26 5.09 14.77
C SER A 104 13.76 4.97 13.32
N TYR A 105 14.82 4.19 13.11
CA TYR A 105 15.36 3.98 11.76
C TYR A 105 14.35 3.24 10.88
N GLU A 106 13.54 2.35 11.47
CA GLU A 106 12.47 1.61 10.82
C GLU A 106 11.37 2.54 10.33
N LEU A 107 10.99 3.54 11.13
CA LEU A 107 10.02 4.56 10.73
C LEU A 107 10.52 5.33 9.51
N LEU A 108 11.77 5.80 9.54
CA LEU A 108 12.35 6.60 8.46
C LEU A 108 12.55 5.77 7.18
N LEU A 109 13.05 4.54 7.32
CA LEU A 109 13.19 3.60 6.21
C LEU A 109 11.82 3.25 5.61
N GLY A 110 10.84 2.95 6.47
CA GLY A 110 9.48 2.63 6.09
C GLY A 110 8.81 3.78 5.34
N PHE A 111 8.98 5.00 5.85
CA PHE A 111 8.52 6.23 5.19
C PHE A 111 9.18 6.42 3.82
N GLY A 112 10.50 6.24 3.72
CA GLY A 112 11.23 6.34 2.45
C GLY A 112 10.73 5.32 1.42
N LEU A 113 10.57 4.05 1.81
CA LEU A 113 10.06 3.00 0.94
C LEU A 113 8.62 3.28 0.48
N LEU A 114 7.76 3.72 1.39
CA LEU A 114 6.39 4.10 1.07
C LEU A 114 6.36 5.27 0.09
N ALA A 115 7.13 6.33 0.33
CA ALA A 115 7.19 7.50 -0.54
C ALA A 115 7.68 7.14 -1.95
N ILE A 116 8.76 6.35 -2.06
CA ILE A 116 9.27 5.87 -3.36
C ILE A 116 8.21 5.01 -4.06
N GLY A 117 7.57 4.09 -3.33
CA GLY A 117 6.49 3.26 -3.84
C GLY A 117 5.32 4.10 -4.38
N THR A 118 4.91 5.12 -3.64
CA THR A 118 3.85 6.07 -4.05
C THR A 118 4.24 6.84 -5.31
N ILE A 119 5.48 7.31 -5.42
CA ILE A 119 5.95 8.00 -6.64
C ILE A 119 5.85 7.08 -7.85
N ILE A 120 6.31 5.83 -7.73
CA ILE A 120 6.19 4.83 -8.81
C ILE A 120 4.72 4.56 -9.17
N ARG A 121 3.83 4.49 -8.16
CA ARG A 121 2.37 4.35 -8.38
C ARG A 121 1.81 5.54 -9.16
N ILE A 122 2.11 6.78 -8.74
CA ILE A 122 1.67 8.00 -9.42
C ILE A 122 2.15 8.02 -10.87
N LEU A 123 3.42 7.70 -11.13
CA LEU A 123 3.96 7.63 -12.49
C LEU A 123 3.27 6.55 -13.32
N SER A 124 2.95 5.41 -12.71
CA SER A 124 2.23 4.32 -13.39
C SER A 124 0.78 4.71 -13.70
N TYR A 125 0.09 5.36 -12.76
CA TYR A 125 -1.26 5.87 -12.96
C TYR A 125 -1.31 6.91 -14.06
N ARG A 126 -0.34 7.83 -14.09
CA ARG A 126 -0.24 8.85 -15.15
C ARG A 126 0.05 8.24 -16.52
N ALA A 127 0.87 7.19 -16.57
CA ALA A 127 1.19 6.51 -17.82
C ALA A 127 0.01 5.71 -18.38
N LEU A 128 -0.73 4.99 -17.52
CA LEU A 128 -1.92 4.23 -17.93
C LEU A 128 -3.17 5.10 -18.09
N ASP A 129 -3.23 6.23 -17.38
CA ASP A 129 -4.35 7.16 -17.37
C ASP A 129 -5.70 6.44 -17.20
N ARG A 130 -6.65 6.62 -18.12
CA ARG A 130 -7.97 5.98 -18.08
C ARG A 130 -7.92 4.45 -18.13
N PHE A 131 -6.82 3.84 -18.57
CA PHE A 131 -6.69 2.38 -18.66
C PHE A 131 -6.32 1.72 -17.34
N PHE A 132 -5.95 2.50 -16.31
CA PHE A 132 -5.64 1.96 -15.00
C PHE A 132 -6.87 1.28 -14.37
N THR A 133 -6.65 0.13 -13.72
CA THR A 133 -7.70 -0.59 -12.98
C THR A 133 -7.07 -1.64 -12.07
N PHE A 134 -7.63 -1.83 -10.88
CA PHE A 134 -7.27 -2.96 -10.00
C PHE A 134 -7.91 -4.28 -10.43
N TYR A 135 -8.92 -4.23 -11.30
CA TYR A 135 -9.54 -5.40 -11.89
C TYR A 135 -8.77 -5.84 -13.13
N LEU A 136 -8.61 -7.16 -13.30
CA LEU A 136 -8.17 -7.76 -14.55
C LEU A 136 -9.25 -7.52 -15.61
N ALA A 137 -9.11 -6.43 -16.36
CA ALA A 137 -10.06 -5.97 -17.36
C ALA A 137 -9.33 -5.18 -18.45
N ILE A 138 -9.81 -5.31 -19.69
CA ILE A 138 -9.35 -4.51 -20.83
C ILE A 138 -10.46 -3.51 -21.15
N ARG A 139 -10.19 -2.22 -20.89
CA ARG A 139 -11.11 -1.13 -21.19
C ARG A 139 -11.40 -0.98 -22.68
N GLU A 140 -12.53 -0.37 -23.01
CA GLU A 140 -12.79 0.05 -24.39
C GLU A 140 -11.65 0.95 -24.93
N GLY A 141 -11.18 0.64 -26.14
CA GLY A 141 -10.08 1.36 -26.78
C GLY A 141 -8.73 1.24 -26.06
N HIS A 142 -8.53 0.21 -25.22
CA HIS A 142 -7.25 -0.04 -24.54
C HIS A 142 -6.10 -0.15 -25.54
N ARG A 143 -5.01 0.56 -25.24
CA ARG A 143 -3.75 0.50 -25.99
C ARG A 143 -2.64 0.02 -25.07
N LEU A 144 -1.68 -0.72 -25.61
CA LEU A 144 -0.54 -1.17 -24.83
C LEU A 144 0.34 0.03 -24.47
N VAL A 145 0.41 0.35 -23.18
CA VAL A 145 1.29 1.43 -22.69
C VAL A 145 2.70 0.87 -22.50
N THR A 146 3.65 1.44 -23.23
CA THR A 146 5.05 0.98 -23.25
C THR A 146 6.05 2.08 -22.87
N THR A 147 5.55 3.24 -22.43
CA THR A 147 6.33 4.44 -22.12
C THR A 147 6.37 4.74 -20.62
N GLY A 148 7.29 5.60 -20.21
CA GLY A 148 7.44 5.99 -18.80
C GLY A 148 7.93 4.80 -17.97
N PRO A 149 7.36 4.51 -16.79
CA PRO A 149 7.85 3.41 -15.97
C PRO A 149 7.67 2.03 -16.65
N TYR A 150 6.75 1.91 -17.63
CA TYR A 150 6.50 0.71 -18.42
C TYR A 150 7.57 0.43 -19.50
N SER A 151 8.50 1.37 -19.74
CA SER A 151 9.67 1.10 -20.58
C SER A 151 10.86 0.51 -19.80
N ILE A 152 10.74 0.41 -18.46
CA ILE A 152 11.80 -0.06 -17.57
C ILE A 152 11.48 -1.49 -17.09
N VAL A 153 10.25 -1.68 -16.59
CA VAL A 153 9.72 -2.97 -16.12
C VAL A 153 8.28 -3.13 -16.60
N ARG A 154 7.80 -4.37 -16.72
CA ARG A 154 6.43 -4.64 -17.21
C ARG A 154 5.34 -4.28 -16.21
N HIS A 155 5.63 -4.38 -14.91
CA HIS A 155 4.66 -4.18 -13.83
C HIS A 155 5.12 -3.14 -12.79
N PRO A 156 5.46 -1.89 -13.18
CA PRO A 156 6.00 -0.90 -12.26
C PRO A 156 5.02 -0.54 -11.13
N SER A 157 3.72 -0.53 -11.42
CA SER A 157 2.69 -0.28 -10.40
C SER A 157 2.70 -1.33 -9.28
N TYR A 158 3.09 -2.57 -9.58
CA TYR A 158 3.27 -3.62 -8.57
C TYR A 158 4.57 -3.47 -7.80
N THR A 159 5.65 -3.02 -8.43
CA THR A 159 6.87 -2.60 -7.73
C THR A 159 6.55 -1.53 -6.69
N GLY A 160 5.80 -0.50 -7.09
CA GLY A 160 5.34 0.53 -6.16
C GLY A 160 4.43 -0.01 -5.06
N GLY A 161 3.55 -0.96 -5.38
CA GLY A 161 2.71 -1.65 -4.40
C GLY A 161 3.50 -2.42 -3.35
N TYR A 162 4.51 -3.21 -3.76
CA TYR A 162 5.38 -3.95 -2.84
C TYR A 162 6.16 -3.01 -1.91
N LEU A 163 6.78 -1.96 -2.46
CA LEU A 163 7.49 -0.96 -1.65
C LEU A 163 6.55 -0.27 -0.65
N GLY A 164 5.33 0.06 -1.07
CA GLY A 164 4.31 0.63 -0.20
C GLY A 164 3.91 -0.30 0.96
N VAL A 165 3.67 -1.58 0.67
CA VAL A 165 3.29 -2.57 1.69
C VAL A 165 4.44 -2.83 2.68
N ILE A 166 5.68 -2.93 2.20
CA ILE A 166 6.87 -3.08 3.06
C ILE A 166 7.05 -1.83 3.92
N GLY A 167 6.95 -0.64 3.32
CA GLY A 167 7.07 0.63 4.02
C GLY A 167 6.04 0.80 5.14
N LEU A 168 4.78 0.49 4.84
CA LEU A 168 3.69 0.46 5.83
C LEU A 168 3.94 -0.52 6.97
N SER A 169 4.45 -1.72 6.64
CA SER A 169 4.76 -2.74 7.65
C SER A 169 5.83 -2.23 8.63
N LEU A 170 6.86 -1.52 8.14
CA LEU A 170 7.88 -0.93 8.99
C LEU A 170 7.35 0.21 9.88
N ILE A 171 6.50 1.09 9.33
CA ILE A 171 5.89 2.20 10.07
C ILE A 171 4.96 1.71 11.19
N HIS A 172 4.26 0.59 10.97
CA HIS A 172 3.19 0.14 11.87
C HIS A 172 3.54 -1.06 12.75
N LEU A 173 4.39 -1.99 12.30
CA LEU A 173 4.57 -3.29 12.96
C LEU A 173 5.98 -3.52 13.53
N GLY A 174 6.99 -2.76 13.10
CA GLY A 174 8.39 -2.93 13.54
C GLY A 174 8.69 -2.45 14.98
N PRO A 175 9.93 -2.64 15.47
CA PRO A 175 10.41 -1.94 16.66
C PRO A 175 10.36 -0.42 16.44
N GLY A 176 9.90 0.35 17.44
CA GLY A 176 9.70 1.81 17.30
C GLY A 176 8.51 2.24 16.40
N SER A 177 7.75 1.26 15.90
CA SER A 177 6.54 1.49 15.11
C SER A 177 5.36 1.96 15.97
N THR A 178 4.27 2.30 15.29
CA THR A 178 3.02 2.69 15.95
C THR A 178 2.48 1.62 16.92
N PHE A 179 2.55 0.33 16.57
CA PHE A 179 2.09 -0.72 17.48
C PHE A 179 3.01 -0.89 18.69
N ALA A 180 4.32 -0.70 18.50
CA ALA A 180 5.28 -0.77 19.58
C ALA A 180 5.09 0.39 20.57
N GLU A 181 5.02 1.62 20.09
CA GLU A 181 4.90 2.81 20.96
C GLU A 181 3.53 2.92 21.66
N LEU A 182 2.47 2.41 21.06
CA LEU A 182 1.14 2.35 21.69
C LEU A 182 0.92 1.07 22.51
N HIS A 183 1.96 0.27 22.75
CA HIS A 183 1.89 -1.00 23.49
C HIS A 183 0.78 -1.96 22.98
N LEU A 184 0.37 -1.84 21.70
CA LEU A 184 -0.75 -2.60 21.14
C LEU A 184 -0.44 -4.10 21.15
N TRP A 185 0.82 -4.49 20.99
CA TRP A 185 1.29 -5.87 21.07
C TRP A 185 1.08 -6.50 22.46
N TYR A 186 0.91 -5.72 23.52
CA TYR A 186 0.66 -6.25 24.87
C TYR A 186 -0.83 -6.48 25.16
N THR A 187 -1.71 -5.88 24.34
CA THR A 187 -3.17 -6.04 24.47
C THR A 187 -3.68 -7.18 23.59
N THR A 188 -4.72 -7.89 24.03
CA THR A 188 -5.36 -8.95 23.22
C THR A 188 -5.89 -8.39 21.89
N LEU A 189 -6.59 -7.25 21.94
CA LEU A 189 -7.18 -6.63 20.76
C LEU A 189 -6.09 -6.14 19.78
N GLY A 190 -5.01 -5.53 20.28
CA GLY A 190 -3.90 -5.09 19.45
C GLY A 190 -3.13 -6.25 18.82
N ARG A 191 -2.94 -7.38 19.52
CA ARG A 191 -2.39 -8.61 18.90
C ARG A 191 -3.28 -9.12 17.77
N ILE A 192 -4.59 -9.17 17.97
CA ILE A 192 -5.54 -9.58 16.91
C ILE A 192 -5.42 -8.64 15.72
N ALA A 193 -5.45 -7.33 15.94
CA ALA A 193 -5.32 -6.33 14.87
C ALA A 193 -3.98 -6.46 14.12
N GLY A 194 -2.87 -6.66 14.85
CA GLY A 194 -1.54 -6.83 14.28
C GLY A 194 -1.43 -8.12 13.46
N MET A 195 -1.99 -9.22 13.94
CA MET A 195 -2.04 -10.49 13.19
C MET A 195 -2.92 -10.37 11.94
N CYS A 196 -4.08 -9.71 12.02
CA CYS A 196 -4.90 -9.40 10.84
C CYS A 196 -4.12 -8.56 9.83
N GLN A 197 -3.33 -7.60 10.30
CA GLN A 197 -2.50 -6.76 9.45
C GLN A 197 -1.39 -7.55 8.76
N CYS A 198 -0.66 -8.41 9.48
CA CYS A 198 0.33 -9.32 8.91
C CYS A 198 -0.30 -10.26 7.86
N ALA A 199 -1.46 -10.85 8.17
CA ALA A 199 -2.17 -11.75 7.25
C ALA A 199 -2.59 -11.03 5.97
N ALA A 200 -3.04 -9.79 6.08
CA ALA A 200 -3.51 -9.05 4.93
C ALA A 200 -2.35 -8.42 4.11
N VAL A 201 -1.22 -8.08 4.73
CA VAL A 201 0.05 -7.81 4.03
C VAL A 201 0.47 -9.03 3.19
N PHE A 202 0.49 -10.22 3.80
CA PHE A 202 0.79 -11.47 3.11
C PHE A 202 -0.18 -11.70 1.95
N TYR A 203 -1.47 -11.49 2.17
CA TYR A 203 -2.50 -11.65 1.14
C TYR A 203 -2.31 -10.70 -0.06
N VAL A 204 -1.97 -9.43 0.18
CA VAL A 204 -1.70 -8.46 -0.90
C VAL A 204 -0.46 -8.88 -1.68
N VAL A 205 0.62 -9.25 -1.00
CA VAL A 205 1.87 -9.71 -1.63
C VAL A 205 1.61 -10.94 -2.49
N TRP A 206 0.93 -11.93 -1.93
CA TRP A 206 0.51 -13.15 -2.63
C TRP A 206 -0.36 -12.84 -3.85
N THR A 207 -1.34 -11.95 -3.70
CA THR A 207 -2.23 -11.57 -4.79
C THR A 207 -1.47 -10.95 -5.95
N ILE A 208 -0.57 -10.00 -5.69
CA ILE A 208 0.25 -9.37 -6.74
C ILE A 208 1.08 -10.44 -7.46
N TYR A 209 1.70 -11.34 -6.71
CA TYR A 209 2.48 -12.45 -7.26
C TYR A 209 1.68 -13.33 -8.22
N VAL A 210 0.48 -13.77 -7.81
CA VAL A 210 -0.38 -14.65 -8.62
C VAL A 210 -1.02 -13.92 -9.81
N ARG A 211 -1.21 -12.60 -9.72
CA ARG A 211 -1.88 -11.82 -10.78
C ARG A 211 -0.99 -11.49 -11.96
N MET A 212 0.30 -11.23 -11.74
CA MET A 212 1.21 -10.81 -12.82
C MET A 212 1.21 -11.76 -14.04
N PRO A 213 1.31 -13.10 -13.89
CA PRO A 213 1.30 -14.00 -15.05
C PRO A 213 -0.04 -13.99 -15.79
N LYS A 214 -1.15 -13.82 -15.05
CA LYS A 214 -2.50 -13.74 -15.63
C LYS A 214 -2.67 -12.46 -16.45
N GLU A 215 -2.18 -11.33 -15.94
CA GLU A 215 -2.19 -10.05 -16.64
C GLU A 215 -1.31 -10.08 -17.90
N ASP A 216 -0.08 -10.62 -17.81
CA ASP A 216 0.78 -10.84 -18.98
C ASP A 216 0.10 -11.72 -20.02
N ALA A 217 -0.59 -12.79 -19.61
CA ALA A 217 -1.31 -13.67 -20.54
C ALA A 217 -2.45 -12.95 -21.25
N VAL A 218 -3.26 -12.17 -20.53
CA VAL A 218 -4.37 -11.39 -21.11
C VAL A 218 -3.84 -10.30 -22.05
N LEU A 219 -2.77 -9.60 -21.67
CA LEU A 219 -2.15 -8.59 -22.54
C LEU A 219 -1.57 -9.21 -23.81
N ARG A 220 -0.89 -10.36 -23.70
CA ARG A 220 -0.36 -11.10 -24.84
C ARG A 220 -1.47 -11.59 -25.78
N GLU A 221 -2.56 -12.12 -25.24
CA GLU A 221 -3.73 -12.55 -26.02
C GLU A 221 -4.38 -11.36 -26.75
N ARG A 222 -4.44 -10.19 -26.10
CA ARG A 222 -5.09 -9.00 -26.67
C ARG A 222 -4.23 -8.29 -27.72
N PHE A 223 -2.93 -8.15 -27.48
CA PHE A 223 -2.02 -7.29 -28.25
C PHE A 223 -1.01 -8.07 -29.11
N GLY A 224 -0.95 -9.41 -28.98
CA GLY A 224 -0.16 -10.28 -29.86
C GLY A 224 1.30 -9.84 -30.01
N ASP A 225 1.71 -9.57 -31.25
CA ASP A 225 3.08 -9.21 -31.61
C ASP A 225 3.56 -7.89 -30.98
N GLU A 226 2.65 -6.94 -30.75
CA GLU A 226 2.99 -5.68 -30.09
C GLU A 226 3.47 -5.94 -28.65
N TRP A 227 2.77 -6.82 -27.93
CA TRP A 227 3.16 -7.23 -26.59
C TRP A 227 4.47 -8.00 -26.60
N GLN A 228 4.68 -8.91 -27.57
CA GLN A 228 5.94 -9.65 -27.67
C GLN A 228 7.13 -8.74 -27.95
N ALA A 229 6.98 -7.78 -28.87
CA ALA A 229 8.02 -6.81 -29.19
C ALA A 229 8.36 -5.93 -27.98
N TRP A 230 7.34 -5.46 -27.24
CA TRP A 230 7.55 -4.71 -26.01
C TRP A 230 8.20 -5.55 -24.90
N ALA A 231 7.74 -6.78 -24.67
CA ALA A 231 8.26 -7.66 -23.63
C ALA A 231 9.74 -8.05 -23.89
N LYS A 232 10.16 -8.14 -25.16
CA LYS A 232 11.58 -8.32 -25.51
C LYS A 232 12.43 -7.11 -25.13
N ARG A 233 11.91 -5.89 -25.34
CA ARG A 233 12.61 -4.64 -24.96
C ARG A 233 12.57 -4.39 -23.44
N THR A 234 11.54 -4.89 -22.76
CA THR A 234 11.30 -4.72 -21.32
C THR A 234 11.25 -6.09 -20.64
N PRO A 235 12.39 -6.80 -20.51
CA PRO A 235 12.40 -8.19 -20.07
C PRO A 235 11.95 -8.35 -18.61
N TYR A 236 12.32 -7.38 -17.77
CA TYR A 236 12.10 -7.40 -16.33
C TYR A 236 10.62 -7.20 -15.96
N LYS A 237 10.13 -7.99 -14.99
CA LYS A 237 8.76 -7.86 -14.51
C LYS A 237 8.60 -6.73 -13.48
N LEU A 238 9.46 -6.69 -12.47
CA LEU A 238 9.31 -5.81 -11.31
C LEU A 238 10.56 -4.98 -11.01
N LEU A 239 11.73 -5.61 -11.03
CA LEU A 239 12.99 -4.97 -10.69
C LEU A 239 13.98 -5.16 -11.85
N PRO A 240 14.63 -4.09 -12.32
CA PRO A 240 15.70 -4.21 -13.30
C PRO A 240 16.78 -5.18 -12.82
N GLY A 241 17.20 -6.11 -13.67
CA GLY A 241 18.22 -7.11 -13.37
C GLY A 241 17.72 -8.36 -12.63
N VAL A 242 16.42 -8.45 -12.32
CA VAL A 242 15.80 -9.66 -11.73
C VAL A 242 14.81 -10.27 -12.73
N TYR A 243 15.03 -11.54 -13.08
CA TYR A 243 14.28 -12.28 -14.11
C TYR A 243 13.10 -13.08 -13.54
#